data_AF-A0A1H1B367-F1
#
_entry.id   AF-A0A1H1B367-F1
#
_cell.length_a   1.000
_cell.length_b   1.000
_cell.length_c   1.000
_cell.angle_alpha   90.00
_cell.angle_beta   90.00
_cell.angle_gamma   90.00
#
_symmetry.space_group_name_H-M   'P 1'
#
loop_
_entity.id
_entity.type
_entity.pdbx_description
1 polymer ?
#
loop_
_entity_poly.entity_id
_entity_poly.type
_entity_poly.pdbx_seq_one_letter_code
_entity_poly.pdbx_strand_id
1 'polypeptide(L)' 'MVSTTERDDMTWYQCDGCGLLFDTKQEAEQHEGNCDTESPSYLQ' A
#
# COMPACT_ATOMS: atom_id res chain seq x y z
N MET A 1 -5.73 3.12 1.67
CA MET A 1 -5.16 4.42 2.10
C MET A 1 -3.67 4.20 2.34
N VAL A 2 -2.79 5.17 2.08
CA VAL A 2 -1.36 4.99 2.40
C VAL A 2 -1.03 5.47 3.82
N SER A 3 -0.25 4.67 4.54
CA SER A 3 0.26 4.97 5.88
C SER A 3 1.79 5.10 5.82
N THR A 4 2.36 6.02 6.61
CA THR A 4 3.82 6.20 6.66
C THR A 4 4.41 5.42 7.83
N THR A 5 5.53 4.75 7.62
CA THR A 5 6.25 3.98 8.64
C THR A 5 7.75 4.20 8.55
N GLU A 6 8.46 4.10 9.65
CA GLU A 6 9.93 4.26 9.71
C GLU A 6 10.56 2.89 9.94
N ARG A 7 11.45 2.46 9.02
CA ARG A 7 12.23 1.22 9.13
C ARG A 7 13.63 1.45 8.61
N ASP A 8 14.61 0.88 9.30
CA ASP A 8 16.02 0.92 8.91
C ASP A 8 16.52 2.36 8.67
N ASP A 9 16.13 3.28 9.56
CA ASP A 9 16.40 4.73 9.49
C ASP A 9 15.91 5.41 8.20
N MET A 10 14.94 4.79 7.51
CA MET A 10 14.29 5.31 6.30
C MET A 10 12.78 5.39 6.47
N THR A 11 12.16 6.35 5.78
CA THR A 11 10.71 6.48 5.69
C THR A 11 10.17 5.60 4.56
N TRP A 12 9.20 4.75 4.89
CA TRP A 12 8.50 3.87 3.97
C TRP A 12 7.00 4.22 3.94
N TYR A 13 6.36 3.92 2.82
CA TYR A 13 4.94 4.15 2.60
C TYR A 13 4.23 2.82 2.42
N GLN A 14 3.33 2.50 3.34
CA GLN A 14 2.60 1.25 3.39
C GLN A 14 1.19 1.42 2.80
N CYS A 15 0.81 0.53 1.89
CA CYS A 15 -0.59 0.37 1.48
C CYS A 15 -1.38 -0.30 2.60
N ASP A 16 -2.46 0.34 3.08
CA ASP A 16 -3.30 -0.21 4.15
C ASP A 16 -4.16 -1.40 3.66
N GLY A 17 -4.42 -1.47 2.35
CA GLY A 17 -5.20 -2.56 1.75
C GLY A 17 -4.45 -3.89 1.65
N CYS A 18 -3.18 -3.88 1.23
CA CYS A 18 -2.40 -5.10 1.01
C CYS A 18 -1.17 -5.24 1.91
N GLY A 19 -0.79 -4.18 2.62
CA GLY A 19 0.40 -4.16 3.48
C GLY A 19 1.73 -3.99 2.75
N LEU A 20 1.75 -3.80 1.42
CA LEU A 20 2.99 -3.56 0.65
C LEU A 20 3.65 -2.24 1.05
N LEU A 21 4.98 -2.25 1.07
CA LEU A 21 5.82 -1.09 1.39
C LEU A 21 6.48 -0.56 0.13
N PHE A 22 6.51 0.77 0.01
CA PHE A 22 7.12 1.52 -1.08
C PHE A 22 8.09 2.54 -0.50
N ASP A 23 9.17 2.84 -1.22
CA ASP A 23 10.16 3.84 -0.80
C ASP A 23 9.68 5.27 -1.05
N THR A 24 8.77 5.48 -2.01
CA THR A 24 8.16 6.79 -2.26
C THR A 24 6.65 6.82 -2.02
N LYS A 25 6.16 8.00 -1.61
CA LYS A 25 4.72 8.25 -1.47
C LYS A 25 3.99 8.09 -2.79
N GLN A 26 4.59 8.56 -3.89
CA GLN A 26 3.99 8.56 -5.21
C GLN A 26 3.73 7.12 -5.70
N GLU A 27 4.67 6.20 -5.48
CA GLU A 27 4.48 4.79 -5.81
C GLU A 27 3.38 4.15 -4.96
N ALA A 28 3.34 4.44 -3.65
CA ALA A 28 2.28 3.94 -2.80
C ALA A 28 0.89 4.47 -3.22
N GLU A 29 0.77 5.76 -3.56
CA GLU A 29 -0.50 6.35 -4.04
C GLU A 29 -0.90 5.81 -5.42
N GLN A 30 0.07 5.63 -6.32
CA GLN A 30 -0.20 5.02 -7.63
C GLN A 30 -0.60 3.55 -7.50
N HIS A 31 0.05 2.82 -6.59
CA HIS A 31 -0.33 1.46 -6.26
C HIS A 31 -1.74 1.40 -5.71
N GLU A 32 -2.10 2.23 -4.74
CA GLU A 32 -3.46 2.32 -4.17
C GLU A 32 -4.54 2.47 -5.24
N GLY A 33 -4.31 3.32 -6.25
CA GLY A 33 -5.25 3.48 -7.36
C GLY A 33 -5.44 2.21 -8.22
N ASN A 34 -4.51 1.27 -8.15
CA ASN A 34 -4.55 -0.04 -8.84
C ASN A 34 -4.66 -1.21 -7.85
N CYS A 35 -4.80 -0.94 -6.56
CA CYS A 35 -4.65 -1.94 -5.52
C CYS A 35 -5.95 -2.75 -5.44
N ASP A 36 -5.93 -3.94 -6.02
CA ASP A 36 -7.06 -4.89 -6.10
C ASP A 36 -7.32 -5.60 -4.75
N THR A 37 -7.21 -4.87 -3.64
CA THR A 37 -7.52 -5.37 -2.28
C THR A 37 -9.01 -5.37 -1.99
N GLU A 38 -9.81 -4.94 -2.96
CA GLU A 38 -11.17 -5.44 -3.13
C GLU A 38 -11.09 -6.94 -3.41
N SER A 39 -10.96 -7.71 -2.32
CA SER A 39 -11.09 -9.16 -2.25
C SER A 39 -11.95 -9.64 -3.41
N PRO A 40 -11.50 -10.54 -4.30
CA PRO A 40 -12.39 -11.10 -5.27
C PRO A 40 -13.56 -11.69 -4.48
N SER A 41 -14.75 -11.11 -4.65
CA SER A 41 -16.02 -11.67 -4.20
C SER A 41 -16.29 -12.95 -5.00
N TYR A 42 -15.37 -13.91 -4.98
CA TYR A 42 -15.46 -15.18 -5.69
C TYR A 42 -16.07 -16.26 -4.79
N LEU A 43 -16.63 -15.86 -3.64
CA LEU A 43 -17.48 -16.69 -2.79
C LEU A 43 -18.87 -16.05 -2.61
N GLN A 44 -19.45 -15.50 -3.69
CA GLN A 44 -20.89 -15.28 -3.80
C GLN A 44 -21.55 -16.38 -4.62
#